data_AF-A0A6J4S218-F1
#
_entry.id   AF-A0A6J4S218-F1
#
_cell.length_a   1.000
_cell.length_b   1.000
_cell.length_c   1.000
_cell.angle_alpha   90.00
_cell.angle_beta   90.00
_cell.angle_gamma   90.00
#
_symmetry.space_group_name_H-M   'P 1'
#
loop_
_entity.id
_entity.type
_entity.pdbx_description
1 polymer ?
#
loop_
_entity_poly.entity_id
_entity_poly.type
_entity_poly.pdbx_seq_one_letter_code
_entity_poly.pdbx_strand_id
1 'polypeptide(L)'
;MSVRQKYRFRTPSTGREILLEAQPGKDYVDRETGEPLEVMGETLPLAPSPSELPWSIENLRFCTWCDQMNQRDLNDCQWCGRRMAALPR
;
A
#
# COMPACT_ATOMS: atom_id res chain seq x y z
N MET A 1 0.15 8.12 -7.54
CA MET A 1 0.74 6.93 -8.18
C MET A 1 2.01 6.62 -7.42
N SER A 2 2.02 5.50 -6.69
CA SER A 2 3.19 5.10 -5.93
C SER A 2 4.22 4.44 -6.84
N VAL A 3 5.42 5.00 -6.84
CA VAL A 3 6.56 4.49 -7.63
C VAL A 3 7.46 3.59 -6.77
N ARG A 4 7.37 3.69 -5.44
CA ARG A 4 8.21 2.96 -4.48
C ARG A 4 7.38 1.95 -3.72
N GLN A 5 7.92 0.75 -3.58
CA GLN A 5 7.24 -0.31 -2.84
C GLN A 5 7.16 0.05 -1.35
N LYS A 6 5.98 -0.14 -0.77
CA LYS A 6 5.74 -0.03 0.67
C LYS A 6 5.97 -1.39 1.31
N TYR A 7 6.77 -1.44 2.36
CA TYR A 7 7.11 -2.65 3.10
C TYR A 7 6.63 -2.52 4.53
N ARG A 8 6.32 -3.67 5.12
CA ARG A 8 6.16 -3.81 6.57
C ARG A 8 7.51 -4.21 7.16
N PHE A 9 8.00 -3.35 8.04
CA PHE A 9 9.23 -3.57 8.79
C PHE A 9 8.93 -3.88 10.24
N ARG A 10 9.85 -4.59 10.89
CA ARG A 10 9.81 -4.87 12.33
C ARG A 10 11.15 -4.54 12.98
N THR A 11 11.10 -3.90 14.14
CA THR A 11 12.25 -3.70 15.03
C THR A 11 12.46 -4.97 15.85
N PRO A 12 13.63 -5.65 15.78
CA PRO A 12 13.81 -6.98 16.37
C PRO A 12 13.56 -7.04 17.87
N SER A 13 14.15 -6.10 18.63
CA SER A 13 14.10 -6.13 20.10
C SER A 13 12.74 -5.78 20.68
N THR A 14 12.02 -4.84 20.07
CA THR A 14 10.74 -4.31 20.59
C THR A 14 9.53 -4.96 19.94
N GLY A 15 9.70 -5.57 18.78
CA GLY A 15 8.60 -6.05 17.94
C GLY A 15 7.73 -4.95 17.34
N ARG A 16 8.11 -3.67 17.47
CA ARG A 16 7.40 -2.57 16.83
C ARG A 16 7.42 -2.74 15.31
N GLU A 17 6.29 -2.46 14.68
CA GLU A 17 6.16 -2.54 13.23
C GLU A 17 5.82 -1.20 12.61
N ILE A 18 6.36 -0.97 11.42
CA ILE A 18 6.13 0.26 10.65
C ILE A 18 5.93 -0.06 9.18
N LEU A 19 5.09 0.74 8.52
CA LEU A 19 4.94 0.72 7.07
C LEU A 19 5.76 1.87 6.46
N LEU A 20 6.72 1.55 5.61
CA LEU A 20 7.60 2.53 4.98
C LEU A 20 7.74 2.25 3.49
N GLU A 21 7.82 3.31 2.69
CA GLU A 21 8.33 3.19 1.33
C GLU A 21 9.85 2.97 1.38
N ALA A 22 10.31 1.88 0.75
CA ALA A 22 11.71 1.51 0.79
C ALA A 22 12.22 1.05 -0.58
N GLN A 23 13.54 1.01 -0.71
CA GLN A 23 14.24 0.50 -1.88
C GLN A 23 14.79 -0.91 -1.57
N PRO A 24 14.65 -1.87 -2.48
CA PRO A 24 15.27 -3.19 -2.34
C PRO A 24 16.79 -3.07 -2.15
N GLY A 25 17.36 -3.86 -1.24
CA GLY A 25 18.79 -3.92 -1.00
C GLY A 25 19.40 -2.74 -0.21
N LYS A 26 18.56 -1.83 0.32
CA LYS A 26 18.99 -0.78 1.23
C LYS A 26 18.66 -1.15 2.67
N ASP A 27 19.62 -0.95 3.57
CA ASP A 27 19.41 -1.14 4.99
C ASP A 27 18.70 0.06 5.62
N TYR A 28 17.69 -0.23 6.43
CA TYR A 28 16.93 0.75 7.20
C TYR A 28 17.09 0.44 8.68
N VAL A 29 17.16 1.48 9.52
CA VAL A 29 17.34 1.33 10.96
C VAL A 29 16.21 1.96 11.73
N ASP A 30 15.87 1.37 12.87
CA ASP A 30 14.95 1.93 13.82
C ASP A 30 15.54 3.20 14.44
N ARG A 31 14.78 4.30 14.45
CA ARG A 31 15.29 5.59 14.94
C ARG A 31 15.56 5.61 16.45
N GLU A 32 14.86 4.78 17.23
CA GLU A 32 14.97 4.78 18.69
C GLU A 32 16.02 3.78 19.17
N THR A 33 16.06 2.58 18.59
CA THR A 33 17.01 1.53 19.01
C THR A 33 18.30 1.53 18.20
N GLY A 34 18.30 2.10 16.99
CA GLY A 34 19.42 2.05 16.05
C GLY A 34 19.59 0.68 15.36
N GLU A 35 18.71 -0.28 15.63
CA GLU A 35 18.79 -1.64 15.10
C GLU A 35 18.36 -1.69 13.63
N PRO A 36 18.95 -2.58 12.81
CA PRO A 36 18.44 -2.87 11.47
C PRO A 36 16.99 -3.35 11.55
N LEU A 37 16.14 -2.77 10.69
CA LEU A 37 14.76 -3.18 10.54
C LEU A 37 14.67 -4.44 9.69
N GLU A 38 13.91 -5.43 10.17
CA GLU A 38 13.63 -6.65 9.42
C GLU A 38 12.45 -6.44 8.47
N VAL A 39 12.60 -6.88 7.22
CA VAL A 39 11.50 -6.89 6.25
C VAL A 39 10.57 -8.06 6.58
N MET A 40 9.34 -7.74 6.98
CA MET A 40 8.30 -8.74 7.25
C MET A 40 7.49 -9.08 6.00
N GLY A 41 7.43 -8.16 5.03
CA GLY A 41 6.74 -8.39 3.77
C GLY A 41 6.47 -7.10 2.99
N GLU A 42 5.91 -7.29 1.81
CA GLU A 42 5.48 -6.22 0.91
C GLU A 42 3.98 -5.93 1.07
N THR A 43 3.63 -4.66 1.15
CA THR A 43 2.24 -4.23 1.23
C THR A 43 1.67 -4.10 -0.18
N LEU A 44 0.56 -4.79 -0.44
CA LEU A 44 -0.19 -4.61 -1.68
C LEU A 44 -0.90 -3.25 -1.70
N PRO A 45 -1.09 -2.62 -2.88
CA PRO A 45 -0.65 -3.09 -4.19
C PRO A 45 0.86 -2.95 -4.40
N LEU A 46 1.45 -3.84 -5.20
CA LEU A 46 2.87 -3.75 -5.54
C LEU A 46 3.14 -2.52 -6.41
N ALA A 47 4.25 -1.85 -6.16
CA ALA A 47 4.71 -0.74 -6.99
C ALA A 47 5.26 -1.25 -8.34
N PRO A 48 5.07 -0.50 -9.44
CA PRO A 48 4.32 0.75 -9.52
C PRO A 48 2.82 0.52 -9.44
N SER A 49 2.14 1.35 -8.65
CA SER A 49 0.69 1.26 -8.48
C SER A 49 0.03 2.63 -8.71
N PRO A 50 -1.11 2.68 -9.41
CA PRO A 50 -1.88 3.92 -9.50
C PRO A 50 -2.43 4.37 -8.14
N SER A 51 -2.65 3.43 -7.21
CA SER A 51 -3.17 3.67 -5.85
C SER A 51 -2.04 3.77 -4.82
N GLU A 52 -2.26 4.60 -3.79
CA GLU A 52 -1.36 4.83 -2.66
C GLU A 52 -1.85 4.18 -1.35
N LEU A 53 -3.04 3.59 -1.40
CA LEU A 53 -3.68 2.94 -0.26
C LEU A 53 -3.31 1.46 -0.18
N PRO A 54 -3.05 0.92 1.03
CA PRO A 54 -2.93 -0.52 1.23
C PRO A 54 -4.16 -1.28 0.74
N TRP A 55 -3.97 -2.48 0.21
CA TRP A 55 -5.06 -3.38 -0.17
C TRP A 55 -5.73 -3.96 1.08
N SER A 56 -6.71 -3.23 1.60
CA SER A 56 -7.55 -3.62 2.73
C SER A 56 -9.01 -3.31 2.44
N ILE A 57 -9.94 -3.97 3.13
CA ILE A 57 -11.38 -3.85 2.86
C ILE A 57 -11.84 -2.39 2.95
N GLU A 58 -11.29 -1.61 3.89
CA GLU A 58 -11.62 -0.19 4.11
C GLU A 58 -11.15 0.74 2.98
N ASN A 59 -10.17 0.27 2.20
CA ASN A 59 -9.57 0.97 1.08
C ASN A 59 -10.14 0.52 -0.28
N LEU A 60 -11.07 -0.44 -0.28
CA LEU A 60 -11.71 -0.91 -1.50
C LEU A 60 -13.11 -0.32 -1.69
N ARG A 61 -13.51 -0.26 -2.95
CA ARG A 61 -14.84 0.13 -3.42
C ARG A 61 -15.24 -0.77 -4.57
N PHE A 62 -16.54 -0.94 -4.77
CA PHE A 62 -17.04 -1.58 -5.98
C PHE A 62 -17.02 -0.61 -7.16
N CYS A 63 -16.65 -1.11 -8.33
CA CYS A 63 -16.87 -0.41 -9.59
C CYS A 63 -18.36 -0.43 -9.93
N THR A 64 -18.96 0.74 -10.16
CA THR A 64 -20.38 0.87 -10.53
C THR A 64 -20.75 0.33 -11.92
N TRP A 65 -19.78 -0.24 -12.65
CA TRP A 65 -19.98 -0.77 -14.01
C TRP A 65 -19.76 -2.28 -14.12
N CYS A 66 -18.77 -2.83 -13.42
CA CYS A 66 -18.38 -4.25 -13.55
C CYS A 66 -18.31 -4.99 -12.20
N ASP A 67 -18.68 -4.34 -11.10
CA ASP A 67 -18.73 -4.89 -9.74
C ASP A 67 -17.41 -5.49 -9.21
N GLN A 68 -16.28 -5.26 -9.90
CA GLN A 68 -14.96 -5.62 -9.40
C GLN A 68 -14.53 -4.69 -8.27
N MET A 69 -13.77 -5.23 -7.31
CA MET A 69 -13.14 -4.44 -6.25
C MET A 69 -12.03 -3.59 -6.83
N ASN A 70 -12.05 -2.30 -6.52
CA ASN A 70 -11.03 -1.36 -6.91
C ASN A 70 -10.61 -0.50 -5.72
N GLN A 71 -9.41 0.05 -5.77
CA GLN A 71 -8.90 0.97 -4.78
C GLN A 71 -9.72 2.27 -4.75
N ARG A 72 -10.05 2.75 -3.55
CA ARG A 72 -11.01 3.84 -3.36
C ARG A 72 -10.48 5.23 -3.69
N ASP A 73 -9.17 5.39 -3.72
CA ASP A 73 -8.47 6.59 -4.16
C ASP A 73 -8.41 6.73 -5.69
N LEU A 74 -8.82 5.71 -6.44
CA LEU A 74 -8.89 5.75 -7.90
C LEU A 74 -10.26 6.23 -8.39
N ASN A 75 -10.22 7.08 -9.41
CA ASN A 75 -11.43 7.53 -10.11
C ASN A 75 -11.83 6.60 -11.26
N ASP A 76 -10.85 5.98 -11.91
CA ASP A 76 -11.05 5.09 -13.05
C ASP A 76 -10.86 3.62 -12.65
N CYS A 77 -11.69 2.74 -13.21
CA CYS A 77 -11.64 1.32 -12.92
C CYS A 77 -10.39 0.68 -13.53
N GLN A 78 -9.54 0.05 -12.71
CA GLN A 78 -8.36 -0.66 -13.22
C GLN A 78 -8.69 -1.94 -14.01
N TRP A 79 -9.93 -2.45 -13.89
CA TRP A 79 -10.38 -3.65 -14.59
C TRP A 79 -11.08 -3.36 -15.91
N CYS A 80 -11.96 -2.35 -15.95
CA CYS A 80 -12.77 -2.04 -17.13
C CYS A 80 -12.46 -0.68 -17.77
N GLY A 81 -11.55 0.11 -17.19
CA GLY A 81 -11.11 1.41 -17.70
C GLY A 81 -12.13 2.56 -17.59
N ARG A 82 -13.35 2.29 -17.11
CA ARG A 82 -14.41 3.30 -17.00
C ARG A 82 -14.27 4.12 -15.72
N ARG A 83 -14.59 5.42 -15.83
CA ARG A 83 -14.73 6.30 -14.67
C ARG A 83 -15.86 5.82 -13.75
N MET A 84 -15.54 5.58 -12.50
CA MET A 84 -16.50 5.13 -11.48
C MET A 84 -17.29 6.30 -10.90
N ALA A 85 -18.45 6.04 -10.31
CA ALA A 85 -19.24 7.08 -9.63
C ALA A 85 -18.45 7.75 -8.48
N ALA A 86 -18.85 8.96 -8.07
CA ALA A 86 -18.26 9.59 -6.89
C ALA A 86 -18.60 8.78 -5.62
N LEU A 87 -17.67 8.72 -4.67
CA LEU A 87 -17.96 8.21 -3.34
C LEU A 87 -18.84 9.22 -2.57
N PRO A 88 -19.73 8.75 -1.68
CA PRO A 88 -20.47 9.64 -0.79
C PRO A 88 -19.50 10.44 0.09
N ARG A 89 -19.94 11.62 0.52
CA ARG A 89 -19.21 12.47 1.48
C ARG A 89 -19.29 11.90 2.88
#